data_AF-A0A1C6CMC3-F1
#
_entry.id   AF-A0A1C6CMC3-F1
#
_cell.length_a   1.000
_cell.length_b   1.000
_cell.length_c   1.000
_cell.angle_alpha   90.00
_cell.angle_beta   90.00
_cell.angle_gamma   90.00
#
_symmetry.space_group_name_H-M   'P 1'
#
loop_
_entity.id
_entity.type
_entity.pdbx_description
1 polymer ?
#
loop_
_entity_poly.entity_id
_entity_poly.type
_entity_poly.pdbx_seq_one_letter_code
_entity_poly.pdbx_strand_id
1 'polypeptide(L)'
;MGDCFITEPQNAKKLQKRANPENPVDKNGRMKRKKRFGRSIKNRCPGYLQAKAKQLFESTGGTYVEVPILYRASQYDHTSDTYIPKKLSQRMYHLTDGTKVQRDWYSSYLLYCINKTYTQINKLKCQSNFAFMYQKEKTLIEEIIRSRKKIMNSGIRTV
;
A
#
# COMPACT_ATOMS: atom_id res chain seq x y z
N MET A 1 20.66 5.84 8.15
CA MET A 1 19.25 5.45 7.93
C MET A 1 18.38 6.66 8.14
N GLY A 2 17.10 6.65 7.74
CA GLY A 2 16.18 7.73 8.11
C GLY A 2 15.78 7.63 9.58
N ASP A 3 15.14 8.67 10.10
CA ASP A 3 14.80 8.76 11.52
C ASP A 3 13.55 7.95 11.91
N CYS A 4 12.65 7.68 10.95
CA CYS A 4 11.36 7.04 11.23
C CYS A 4 10.91 6.13 10.07
N PHE A 5 10.39 4.95 10.43
CA PHE A 5 9.75 4.00 9.52
C PHE A 5 8.29 3.79 9.93
N ILE A 6 7.35 4.26 9.11
CA ILE A 6 5.91 4.16 9.36
C ILE A 6 5.33 3.10 8.42
N THR A 7 4.56 2.16 8.97
CA THR A 7 3.97 1.08 8.18
C THR A 7 2.63 0.62 8.72
N GLU A 8 1.94 -0.21 7.94
CA GLU A 8 0.70 -0.88 8.36
C GLU A 8 1.02 -2.12 9.23
N PRO A 9 0.11 -2.47 10.16
CA PRO A 9 0.34 -3.58 11.07
C PRO A 9 0.34 -4.92 10.33
N GLN A 10 1.12 -5.87 10.84
CA GLN A 10 1.26 -7.18 10.22
C GLN A 10 -0.07 -7.94 10.14
N ASN A 11 -0.39 -8.46 8.95
CA ASN A 11 -1.61 -9.23 8.73
C ASN A 11 -1.37 -10.65 8.19
N ALA A 12 -0.16 -11.18 8.37
CA ALA A 12 0.25 -12.47 7.82
C ALA A 12 -0.66 -13.63 8.26
N LYS A 13 -1.13 -13.63 9.52
CA LYS A 13 -2.06 -14.65 10.03
C LYS A 13 -3.38 -14.69 9.25
N LYS A 14 -3.97 -13.54 8.88
CA LYS A 14 -5.19 -13.53 8.05
C LYS A 14 -4.91 -14.00 6.63
N LEU A 15 -3.74 -13.67 6.06
CA LEU A 15 -3.34 -14.13 4.73
C LEU A 15 -3.11 -15.64 4.66
N GLN A 16 -2.72 -16.28 5.77
CA GLN A 16 -2.59 -17.74 5.86
C GLN A 16 -3.95 -18.46 5.79
N LYS A 17 -5.04 -17.81 6.22
CA LYS A 17 -6.37 -18.42 6.20
C LYS A 17 -6.78 -18.76 4.77
N ARG A 18 -7.36 -19.95 4.61
CA ARG A 18 -7.99 -20.38 3.35
C ARG A 18 -9.19 -19.49 3.07
N ALA A 19 -9.32 -18.99 1.85
CA ALA A 19 -10.52 -18.26 1.44
C ALA A 19 -11.75 -19.16 1.56
N ASN A 20 -12.80 -18.67 2.21
CA ASN A 20 -14.09 -19.32 2.31
C ASN A 20 -15.15 -18.42 1.66
N PRO A 21 -15.39 -18.54 0.34
CA PRO A 21 -16.35 -17.68 -0.35
C PRO A 21 -17.77 -17.99 0.11
N GLU A 22 -18.58 -16.94 0.34
CA GLU A 22 -20.00 -17.07 0.74
C GLU A 22 -20.79 -17.89 -0.27
N ASN A 23 -20.66 -17.56 -1.57
CA ASN A 23 -21.24 -18.32 -2.66
C ASN A 23 -20.22 -19.32 -3.21
N PRO A 24 -20.39 -20.65 -3.01
CA PRO A 24 -19.39 -21.65 -3.40
C PRO A 24 -19.28 -21.84 -4.91
N VAL A 25 -20.28 -21.44 -5.68
CA VAL A 25 -20.34 -21.57 -7.15
C VAL A 25 -20.14 -20.21 -7.81
N ASP A 26 -19.45 -20.19 -8.96
CA ASP A 26 -19.28 -19.02 -9.82
C ASP A 26 -20.45 -18.84 -10.80
N LYS A 27 -20.42 -17.75 -11.57
CA LYS A 27 -21.46 -17.42 -12.57
C LYS A 27 -21.60 -18.44 -13.70
N ASN A 28 -20.63 -19.34 -13.86
CA ASN A 28 -20.61 -20.38 -14.88
C ASN A 28 -20.92 -21.77 -14.30
N GLY A 29 -21.42 -21.85 -13.06
CA GLY A 29 -21.74 -23.12 -12.41
C GLY A 29 -20.53 -23.89 -11.85
N ARG A 30 -19.31 -23.31 -11.87
CA ARG A 30 -18.11 -23.98 -11.38
C ARG A 30 -17.82 -23.66 -9.93
N MET A 31 -17.28 -24.64 -9.20
CA MET A 31 -16.87 -24.45 -7.81
C MET A 31 -15.74 -23.41 -7.71
N LYS A 32 -15.93 -22.36 -6.89
CA LYS A 32 -14.92 -21.32 -6.68
C LYS A 32 -13.68 -21.90 -6.01
N ARG A 33 -12.51 -21.51 -6.54
CA ARG A 33 -11.23 -21.90 -5.95
C ARG A 33 -11.06 -21.27 -4.56
N LYS A 34 -10.98 -22.11 -3.53
CA LYS A 34 -10.62 -21.70 -2.17
C LYS A 34 -9.13 -21.35 -2.08
N LYS A 35 -8.78 -20.11 -2.44
CA LYS A 35 -7.40 -19.61 -2.54
C LYS A 35 -6.65 -19.70 -1.19
N ARG A 36 -5.35 -20.02 -1.25
CA ARG A 36 -4.41 -20.02 -0.12
C ARG A 36 -3.17 -19.21 -0.51
N PHE A 37 -2.62 -18.41 0.41
CA PHE A 37 -1.43 -17.60 0.14
C PHE A 37 -0.14 -18.18 0.73
N GLY A 38 -0.16 -19.37 1.34
CA GLY A 38 1.00 -19.96 2.02
C GLY A 38 2.31 -19.95 1.21
N ARG A 39 2.26 -20.38 -0.07
CA ARG A 39 3.44 -20.33 -0.97
C ARG A 39 3.92 -18.91 -1.23
N SER A 40 3.00 -17.96 -1.44
CA SER A 40 3.36 -16.55 -1.65
C SER A 40 3.95 -15.92 -0.39
N ILE A 41 3.41 -16.24 0.79
CA ILE A 41 3.92 -15.76 2.07
C ILE A 41 5.34 -16.30 2.31
N LYS A 42 5.55 -17.61 2.08
CA LYS A 42 6.88 -18.24 2.17
C LYS A 42 7.90 -17.61 1.22
N ASN A 43 7.49 -17.24 0.00
CA ASN A 43 8.41 -16.72 -1.00
C ASN A 43 8.68 -15.20 -0.85
N ARG A 44 7.71 -14.45 -0.33
CA ARG A 44 7.81 -12.98 -0.18
C ARG A 44 8.24 -12.53 1.21
N CYS A 45 8.06 -13.39 2.21
CA CYS A 45 8.43 -13.17 3.61
C CYS A 45 8.12 -11.76 4.16
N PRO A 46 6.89 -11.22 3.97
CA PRO A 46 6.57 -9.85 4.36
C PRO A 46 6.78 -9.57 5.85
N GLY A 47 6.48 -10.55 6.72
CA GLY A 47 6.71 -10.42 8.16
C GLY A 47 8.20 -10.35 8.53
N TYR A 48 9.07 -11.08 7.81
CA TYR A 48 10.51 -10.99 8.03
C TYR A 48 11.08 -9.64 7.59
N LEU A 49 10.63 -9.13 6.44
CA LEU A 49 10.99 -7.79 5.98
C LEU A 49 10.62 -6.74 7.03
N GLN A 50 9.41 -6.80 7.55
CA GLN A 50 8.91 -5.87 8.56
C GLN A 50 9.65 -6.00 9.90
N ALA A 51 9.93 -7.23 10.35
CA ALA A 51 10.73 -7.48 11.55
C ALA A 51 12.18 -6.99 11.40
N LYS A 52 12.79 -7.17 10.23
CA LYS A 52 14.13 -6.65 9.94
C LYS A 52 14.17 -5.14 9.85
N ALA A 53 13.16 -4.51 9.25
CA ALA A 53 13.03 -3.05 9.25
C ALA A 53 12.93 -2.53 10.69
N LYS A 54 12.08 -3.13 11.52
CA LYS A 54 11.97 -2.79 12.95
C LYS A 54 13.32 -2.87 13.67
N GLN A 55 13.98 -4.03 13.60
CA GLN A 55 15.29 -4.25 14.23
C GLN A 55 16.32 -3.19 13.82
N LEU A 56 16.37 -2.88 12.53
CA LEU A 56 17.37 -1.99 11.95
C LEU A 56 17.15 -0.52 12.34
N PHE A 57 15.92 -0.04 12.29
CA PHE A 57 15.59 1.32 12.73
C PHE A 57 15.83 1.48 14.25
N GLU A 58 15.39 0.53 15.06
CA GLU A 58 15.62 0.55 16.52
C GLU A 58 17.12 0.52 16.86
N SER A 59 17.93 -0.29 16.15
CA SER A 59 19.38 -0.37 16.36
C SER A 59 20.16 0.89 15.98
N THR A 60 19.59 1.75 15.13
CA THR A 60 20.25 2.97 14.63
C THR A 60 19.75 4.24 15.32
N GLY A 61 18.95 4.09 16.39
CA GLY A 61 18.31 5.20 17.11
C GLY A 61 17.09 5.78 16.41
N GLY A 62 16.65 5.18 15.30
CA GLY A 62 15.42 5.53 14.60
C GLY A 62 14.18 4.91 15.25
N THR A 63 13.01 5.37 14.80
CA THR A 63 11.71 4.91 15.31
C THR A 63 11.01 4.02 14.30
N TYR A 64 10.39 2.95 14.79
CA TYR A 64 9.50 2.08 14.01
C TYR A 64 8.05 2.21 14.51
N VAL A 65 7.13 2.54 13.61
CA VAL A 65 5.73 2.82 13.95
C VAL A 65 4.78 1.97 13.10
N GLU A 66 3.88 1.24 13.76
CA GLU A 66 2.72 0.61 13.12
C GLU A 66 1.47 1.47 13.34
N VAL A 67 0.82 1.87 12.26
CA VAL A 67 -0.38 2.71 12.33
C VAL A 67 -1.61 1.88 12.74
N PRO A 68 -2.65 2.48 13.32
CA PRO A 68 -3.90 1.78 13.58
C PRO A 68 -4.50 1.18 12.31
N ILE A 69 -5.11 -0.01 12.41
CA ILE A 69 -5.80 -0.67 11.28
C ILE A 69 -6.86 0.25 10.65
N LEU A 70 -7.48 1.10 11.45
CA LEU A 70 -8.50 2.07 11.04
C LEU A 70 -7.96 3.20 10.15
N TYR A 71 -6.63 3.41 10.10
CA TYR A 71 -6.00 4.43 9.27
C TYR A 71 -6.34 4.28 7.78
N ARG A 72 -6.44 3.03 7.31
CA ARG A 72 -6.96 2.64 5.98
C ARG A 72 -6.39 3.48 4.82
N ALA A 73 -5.06 3.69 4.80
CA ALA A 73 -4.37 4.52 3.81
C ALA A 73 -4.74 4.19 2.36
N SER A 74 -4.85 2.90 2.02
CA SER A 74 -5.20 2.46 0.66
C SER A 74 -6.60 2.87 0.18
N GLN A 75 -7.45 3.42 1.04
CA GLN A 75 -8.84 3.77 0.76
C GLN A 75 -9.11 5.27 0.89
N TYR A 76 -8.30 6.01 1.64
CA TYR A 76 -8.50 7.45 1.80
C TYR A 76 -8.22 8.21 0.49
N ASP A 77 -8.98 9.27 0.25
CA ASP A 77 -8.78 10.24 -0.82
C ASP A 77 -8.64 11.63 -0.19
N HIS A 78 -7.47 12.26 -0.30
CA HIS A 78 -7.21 13.56 0.32
C HIS A 78 -7.90 14.73 -0.39
N THR A 79 -8.40 14.53 -1.62
CA THR A 79 -9.04 15.59 -2.42
C THR A 79 -10.49 15.81 -2.04
N SER A 80 -11.16 14.74 -1.60
CA SER A 80 -12.54 14.75 -1.11
C SER A 80 -12.66 14.53 0.40
N ASP A 81 -11.55 14.22 1.09
CA ASP A 81 -11.52 13.89 2.52
C ASP A 81 -12.43 12.69 2.87
N THR A 82 -12.50 11.71 1.98
CA THR A 82 -13.36 10.53 2.13
C THR A 82 -12.60 9.21 2.00
N TYR A 83 -13.18 8.14 2.54
CA TYR A 83 -12.68 6.78 2.38
C TYR A 83 -13.44 6.04 1.28
N ILE A 84 -12.79 5.86 0.14
CA ILE A 84 -13.33 5.21 -1.05
C ILE A 84 -12.65 3.83 -1.22
N PRO A 85 -13.36 2.72 -0.98
CA PRO A 85 -12.79 1.38 -1.13
C PRO A 85 -12.28 1.11 -2.56
N LYS A 86 -11.07 0.57 -2.67
CA LYS A 86 -10.43 0.27 -3.96
C LYS A 86 -10.18 -1.22 -4.09
N LYS A 87 -10.39 -1.79 -5.29
CA LYS A 87 -10.12 -3.21 -5.54
C LYS A 87 -8.63 -3.49 -5.52
N LEU A 88 -8.21 -4.64 -4.98
CA LEU A 88 -6.79 -5.04 -4.97
C LEU A 88 -6.17 -5.19 -6.37
N SER A 89 -6.98 -5.44 -7.39
CA SER A 89 -6.56 -5.47 -8.80
C SER A 89 -6.37 -4.08 -9.42
N GLN A 90 -6.99 -3.05 -8.86
CA GLN A 90 -6.89 -1.68 -9.32
C GLN A 90 -5.60 -1.05 -8.77
N ARG A 91 -4.57 -1.00 -9.62
CA ARG A 91 -3.24 -0.48 -9.26
C ARG A 91 -3.03 0.98 -9.61
N MET A 92 -3.77 1.47 -10.61
CA MET A 92 -3.90 2.88 -10.94
C MET A 92 -5.35 3.29 -10.69
N TYR A 93 -5.59 4.44 -10.10
CA TYR A 93 -6.94 5.00 -9.96
C TYR A 93 -6.90 6.52 -10.02
N HIS A 94 -8.07 7.10 -10.27
CA HIS A 94 -8.29 8.53 -10.21
C HIS A 94 -8.79 8.90 -8.83
N LEU A 95 -8.22 9.96 -8.27
CA LEU A 95 -8.75 10.70 -7.14
C LEU A 95 -10.04 11.42 -7.56
N THR A 96 -10.75 11.96 -6.58
CA THR A 96 -12.03 12.64 -6.80
C THR A 96 -11.87 13.88 -7.70
N ASP A 97 -10.72 14.55 -7.64
CA ASP A 97 -10.35 15.66 -8.52
C ASP A 97 -9.92 15.23 -9.94
N GLY A 98 -9.89 13.93 -10.23
CA GLY A 98 -9.45 13.37 -11.51
C GLY A 98 -7.96 13.04 -11.59
N THR A 99 -7.15 13.37 -10.58
CA THR A 99 -5.71 13.08 -10.57
C THR A 99 -5.46 11.57 -10.56
N LYS A 100 -4.68 11.06 -11.51
CA LYS A 100 -4.34 9.64 -11.62
C LYS A 100 -3.10 9.30 -10.79
N VAL A 101 -3.22 8.35 -9.86
CA VAL A 101 -2.12 7.94 -8.98
C VAL A 101 -1.91 6.43 -8.98
N GLN A 102 -0.68 5.99 -8.71
CA GLN A 102 -0.36 4.60 -8.41
C GLN A 102 -0.71 4.30 -6.94
N ARG A 103 -1.40 3.19 -6.71
CA ARG A 103 -2.02 2.90 -5.41
C ARG A 103 -1.04 2.68 -4.27
N ASP A 104 -0.01 1.89 -4.51
CA ASP A 104 0.95 1.50 -3.49
C ASP A 104 1.81 2.73 -3.08
N TRP A 105 2.21 3.55 -4.04
CA TRP A 105 2.83 4.86 -3.82
C TRP A 105 1.91 5.79 -3.03
N TYR A 106 0.65 5.96 -3.46
CA TYR A 106 -0.26 6.88 -2.78
C TYR A 106 -0.56 6.44 -1.34
N SER A 107 -0.70 5.14 -1.07
CA SER A 107 -0.84 4.65 0.30
C SER A 107 0.41 4.94 1.16
N SER A 108 1.60 4.83 0.57
CA SER A 108 2.86 5.19 1.24
C SER A 108 2.95 6.70 1.50
N TYR A 109 2.53 7.51 0.53
CA TYR A 109 2.42 8.96 0.67
C TYR A 109 1.48 9.36 1.81
N LEU A 110 0.32 8.72 1.92
CA LEU A 110 -0.60 8.95 3.01
C LEU A 110 -0.02 8.53 4.37
N LEU A 111 0.74 7.43 4.45
CA LEU A 111 1.48 7.06 5.68
C LEU A 111 2.53 8.11 6.06
N TYR A 112 3.24 8.66 5.07
CA TYR A 112 4.17 9.77 5.28
C TYR A 112 3.45 11.02 5.84
N CYS A 113 2.21 11.25 5.44
CA CYS A 113 1.38 12.37 5.89
C CYS A 113 0.69 12.15 7.24
N ILE A 114 1.06 11.13 8.02
CA ILE A 114 0.45 10.91 9.33
C ILE A 114 0.75 12.05 10.33
N ASN A 115 -0.16 12.27 11.26
CA ASN A 115 0.00 13.24 12.34
C ASN A 115 1.01 12.77 13.39
N LYS A 116 1.40 13.68 14.29
CA LYS A 116 2.41 13.42 15.35
C LYS A 116 1.97 12.35 16.36
N THR A 117 0.66 12.10 16.49
CA THR A 117 0.11 11.06 17.36
C THR A 117 -0.01 9.70 16.67
N TYR A 118 0.35 9.59 15.39
CA TYR A 118 0.28 8.37 14.59
C TYR A 118 -1.11 7.74 14.47
N THR A 119 -2.17 8.56 14.56
CA THR A 119 -3.56 8.07 14.55
C THR A 119 -4.35 8.49 13.32
N GLN A 120 -4.04 9.65 12.75
CA GLN A 120 -4.83 10.27 11.68
C GLN A 120 -3.93 10.97 10.67
N ILE A 121 -4.48 11.23 9.48
CA ILE A 121 -3.78 11.95 8.42
C ILE A 121 -3.67 13.42 8.82
N ASN A 122 -2.47 13.98 8.75
CA ASN A 122 -2.25 15.42 8.79
C ASN A 122 -2.65 16.02 7.44
N LYS A 123 -3.86 16.54 7.35
CA LYS A 123 -4.45 17.09 6.11
C LYS A 123 -3.64 18.24 5.53
N LEU A 124 -3.15 19.15 6.37
CA LEU A 124 -2.31 20.27 5.93
C LEU A 124 -1.01 19.77 5.31
N LYS A 125 -0.31 18.84 5.98
CA LYS A 125 0.90 18.19 5.44
C LYS A 125 0.61 17.43 4.15
N CYS A 126 -0.56 16.80 4.06
CA CYS A 126 -0.99 16.05 2.88
C CYS A 126 -1.31 16.97 1.69
N GLN A 127 -1.91 18.13 1.92
CA GLN A 127 -2.20 19.08 0.85
C GLN A 127 -0.92 19.79 0.40
N SER A 128 -0.11 20.28 1.35
CA SER A 128 1.08 21.08 1.06
C SER A 128 2.17 20.31 0.30
N ASN A 129 2.31 19.00 0.55
CA ASN A 129 3.37 18.19 -0.05
C ASN A 129 2.94 17.43 -1.31
N PHE A 130 1.64 17.41 -1.65
CA PHE A 130 1.14 16.49 -2.67
C PHE A 130 1.77 16.75 -4.03
N ALA A 131 1.77 18.00 -4.49
CA ALA A 131 2.30 18.37 -5.80
C ALA A 131 3.78 17.95 -5.96
N PHE A 132 4.60 18.20 -4.95
CA PHE A 132 6.02 17.84 -4.95
C PHE A 132 6.23 16.32 -4.97
N MET A 133 5.53 15.58 -4.11
CA MET A 133 5.66 14.12 -4.03
C MET A 133 5.09 13.43 -5.27
N TYR A 134 4.00 13.96 -5.83
CA TYR A 134 3.40 13.48 -7.08
C TYR A 134 4.33 13.69 -8.27
N GLN A 135 5.07 14.79 -8.32
CA GLN A 135 6.08 14.97 -9.36
C GLN A 135 7.18 13.89 -9.28
N LYS A 136 7.62 13.52 -8.07
CA LYS A 136 8.58 12.43 -7.87
C LYS A 136 8.03 11.07 -8.32
N GLU A 137 6.74 10.81 -8.07
CA GLU A 137 6.08 9.60 -8.56
C GLU A 137 6.11 9.52 -10.09
N LYS A 138 5.72 10.59 -10.78
CA LYS A 138 5.73 10.65 -12.25
C LYS A 138 7.11 10.36 -12.81
N THR A 139 8.14 11.02 -12.27
CA THR A 139 9.54 10.78 -12.67
C THR A 139 9.96 9.32 -12.43
N LEU A 140 9.59 8.74 -11.29
CA LEU A 140 9.88 7.33 -10.99
C LEU A 140 9.20 6.39 -11.99
N ILE A 141 7.92 6.62 -12.31
CA ILE A 141 7.17 5.80 -13.28
C ILE A 141 7.79 5.90 -14.68
N GLU A 142 8.13 7.12 -15.11
CA GLU A 142 8.83 7.36 -16.39
C GLU A 142 10.17 6.62 -16.45
N GLU A 143 10.95 6.65 -15.36
CA GLU A 143 12.22 5.94 -15.29
C GLU A 143 12.04 4.42 -15.35
N ILE A 144 11.03 3.87 -14.66
CA ILE A 144 10.70 2.44 -14.71
C ILE A 144 10.34 2.02 -16.13
N ILE A 145 9.56 2.83 -16.84
CA ILE A 145 9.16 2.58 -18.23
C ILE A 145 10.38 2.65 -19.14
N ARG A 146 11.17 3.74 -19.05
CA ARG A 146 12.38 3.96 -19.84
C ARG A 146 13.42 2.84 -19.67
N SER A 147 13.62 2.38 -18.43
CA SER A 147 14.54 1.28 -18.10
C SER A 147 13.98 -0.11 -18.43
N ARG A 148 12.73 -0.22 -18.88
CA ARG A 148 11.99 -1.47 -19.09
C ARG A 148 12.04 -2.41 -17.88
N LYS A 149 12.12 -1.84 -16.67
CA LYS A 149 12.24 -2.60 -15.44
C LYS A 149 10.89 -3.20 -15.07
N LYS A 150 10.81 -4.53 -15.08
CA LYS A 150 9.59 -5.24 -14.68
C LYS A 150 9.38 -5.17 -13.17
N ILE A 151 8.42 -4.34 -12.73
CA ILE A 151 7.96 -4.32 -11.34
C ILE A 151 6.71 -5.20 -11.20
N MET A 152 6.82 -6.24 -10.38
CA MET A 152 5.71 -7.17 -10.16
C MET A 152 4.57 -6.49 -9.40
N ASN A 153 3.34 -6.70 -9.90
CA ASN A 153 2.10 -6.21 -9.29
C ASN A 153 2.00 -4.68 -9.17
N SER A 154 2.81 -3.89 -9.86
CA SER A 154 2.76 -2.42 -9.78
C SER A 154 1.63 -1.80 -10.60
N GLY A 155 1.16 -2.50 -11.64
CA GLY A 155 0.24 -1.95 -12.65
C GLY A 155 0.93 -1.09 -13.72
N ILE A 156 2.23 -0.85 -13.59
CA ILE A 156 3.05 -0.12 -14.57
C ILE A 156 3.37 -1.08 -15.73
N ARG A 157 3.07 -0.65 -16.95
CA ARG A 157 3.38 -1.41 -18.17
C ARG A 157 4.59 -0.77 -18.83
N THR A 158 5.67 -1.53 -18.90
CA THR A 158 6.83 -1.22 -19.75
C THR A 158 6.45 -1.67 -21.15
N VAL A 159 6.06 -0.72 -22.01
CA VAL A 159 5.75 -1.00 -23.42
C VAL A 159 7.03 -1.33 -24.17
#